data_AF-A0A142L0B2-F1
#
_entry.id   AF-A0A142L0B2-F1
#
_cell.length_a   1.000
_cell.length_b   1.000
_cell.length_c   1.000
_cell.angle_alpha   90.00
_cell.angle_beta   90.00
_cell.angle_gamma   90.00
#
_symmetry.space_group_name_H-M   'P 1'
#
loop_
_entity.id
_entity.type
_entity.pdbx_description
1 polymer ?
#
loop_
_entity_poly.entity_id
_entity_poly.type
_entity_poly.pdbx_seq_one_letter_code
_entity_poly.pdbx_strand_id
1 'polypeptide(L)'
;MIITNFNRRIEQVFSVLLTIVCISLTTFTNLTPKIAERLYFSEHQTIVSYFNTFAAIFMTVIIAYVLSKSAQEAQLNLERSKKILSQNEKLLESINQNIDIGICRTDVATNRLIYANIGKVQVMGYSSIDELLNTPPSAFYKV
;
A
#
# COMPACT_ATOMS: atom_id res chain seq x y z
N MET A 1 6.27 -11.83 -2.41
CA MET A 1 5.92 -13.17 -2.94
C MET A 1 4.74 -13.84 -2.21
N ILE A 2 4.45 -13.52 -0.93
CA ILE A 2 3.32 -14.13 -0.19
C ILE A 2 1.96 -13.51 -0.59
N ILE A 3 1.93 -12.21 -0.90
CA ILE A 3 0.70 -11.46 -1.22
C ILE A 3 0.05 -11.93 -2.53
N THR A 4 0.85 -12.24 -3.55
CA THR A 4 0.36 -12.76 -4.84
C THR A 4 -0.32 -14.12 -4.71
N ASN A 5 0.12 -14.96 -3.76
CA ASN A 5 -0.50 -16.26 -3.53
C ASN A 5 -1.82 -16.16 -2.76
N PHE A 6 -2.03 -15.13 -1.94
CA PHE A 6 -3.28 -14.95 -1.20
C PHE A 6 -4.41 -14.44 -2.11
N ASN A 7 -4.14 -13.42 -2.93
CA ASN A 7 -5.12 -12.94 -3.91
C ASN A 7 -5.53 -14.05 -4.90
N ARG A 8 -4.57 -14.86 -5.36
CA ARG A 8 -4.85 -15.99 -6.24
C ARG A 8 -5.78 -17.04 -5.60
N ARG A 9 -5.68 -17.25 -4.28
CA ARG A 9 -6.57 -18.17 -3.55
C ARG A 9 -7.98 -17.61 -3.38
N ILE A 10 -8.12 -16.31 -3.14
CA ILE A 10 -9.44 -15.65 -3.09
C ILE A 10 -10.12 -15.70 -4.46
N GLU A 11 -9.39 -15.39 -5.55
CA GLU A 11 -9.91 -15.49 -6.91
C GLU A 11 -10.35 -16.92 -7.27
N GLN A 12 -9.59 -17.92 -6.84
CA GLN A 12 -9.96 -19.34 -7.03
C GLN A 12 -11.24 -19.71 -6.26
N VAL A 13 -11.35 -19.31 -4.99
CA VAL A 13 -12.55 -19.58 -4.18
C VAL A 13 -13.77 -18.88 -4.78
N PHE A 14 -13.61 -17.64 -5.22
CA PHE A 14 -14.67 -16.88 -5.87
C PHE A 14 -15.13 -17.52 -7.19
N SER A 15 -14.17 -17.92 -8.04
CA SER A 15 -14.45 -18.60 -9.31
C SER A 15 -15.21 -19.91 -9.12
N VAL A 16 -14.82 -20.71 -8.11
CA VAL A 16 -15.50 -21.97 -7.78
C VAL A 16 -16.93 -21.70 -7.28
N LEU A 17 -17.12 -20.74 -6.37
CA LEU A 17 -18.45 -20.39 -5.86
C LEU A 17 -19.37 -19.88 -6.97
N LEU A 18 -18.87 -19.02 -7.85
CA LEU A 18 -19.62 -18.51 -9.00
C LEU A 18 -20.03 -19.65 -9.94
N THR A 19 -19.12 -20.60 -10.18
CA THR A 19 -19.38 -21.77 -11.03
C THR A 19 -20.47 -22.66 -10.43
N ILE A 20 -20.43 -22.90 -9.11
CA ILE A 20 -21.46 -23.67 -8.41
C ILE A 20 -22.83 -22.98 -8.54
N VAL A 21 -22.90 -21.67 -8.33
CA VAL A 21 -24.14 -20.89 -8.49
C VAL A 21 -24.68 -21.00 -9.93
N CYS A 22 -23.81 -20.87 -10.95
CA CYS A 22 -24.21 -21.00 -12.35
C CYS A 22 -24.72 -22.41 -12.69
N ILE A 23 -24.09 -23.46 -12.15
CA ILE A 23 -24.54 -24.86 -12.33
C ILE A 23 -25.88 -25.08 -11.65
N SER A 24 -26.07 -24.55 -10.43
CA SER A 24 -27.34 -24.65 -9.71
C SER A 24 -28.46 -23.92 -10.46
N LEU A 25 -28.19 -22.74 -11.06
CA LEU A 25 -29.18 -22.03 -11.87
C LEU A 25 -29.56 -22.82 -13.13
N THR A 26 -28.57 -23.33 -13.87
CA THR A 26 -28.80 -24.02 -15.15
C THR A 26 -29.46 -25.39 -15.00
N THR A 27 -29.09 -26.15 -13.96
CA THR A 27 -29.78 -27.40 -13.63
C THR A 27 -31.23 -27.12 -13.24
N PHE A 28 -31.48 -26.07 -12.45
CA PHE A 28 -32.83 -25.68 -12.05
C PHE A 28 -33.70 -25.24 -13.24
N THR A 29 -33.17 -24.46 -14.19
CA THR A 29 -33.92 -24.04 -15.39
C THR A 29 -34.20 -25.17 -16.39
N ASN A 30 -33.40 -26.24 -16.38
CA ASN A 30 -33.59 -27.39 -17.27
C ASN A 30 -34.59 -28.43 -16.74
N LEU A 31 -34.91 -28.42 -15.44
CA LEU A 31 -35.87 -29.33 -14.82
C LEU A 31 -37.34 -28.87 -14.97
N THR A 32 -37.60 -27.62 -15.34
CA THR A 32 -38.93 -26.98 -15.29
C THR A 32 -39.93 -27.32 -16.40
N PRO A 33 -39.59 -27.70 -17.66
CA PRO A 33 -40.63 -27.87 -18.68
C PRO A 33 -41.51 -29.11 -18.47
N LYS A 34 -41.14 -30.06 -17.59
CA LYS A 34 -41.89 -31.32 -17.38
C LYS A 34 -42.90 -31.30 -16.21
N ILE A 35 -42.90 -30.28 -15.35
CA ILE A 35 -43.72 -30.24 -14.11
C ILE A 35 -44.58 -28.96 -14.00
N ALA A 36 -44.39 -27.98 -14.90
CA ALA A 36 -44.92 -26.62 -14.76
C ALA A 36 -46.34 -26.38 -15.32
N GLU A 37 -47.34 -27.18 -14.93
CA GLU A 37 -48.75 -26.79 -15.12
C GLU A 37 -49.47 -26.53 -13.79
N ARG A 38 -49.56 -25.23 -13.47
CA ARG A 38 -50.59 -24.53 -12.66
C ARG A 38 -50.52 -24.44 -11.13
N LEU A 39 -49.77 -25.25 -10.38
CA LEU A 39 -49.68 -25.08 -8.90
C LEU A 39 -48.29 -24.65 -8.38
N TYR A 40 -47.27 -24.66 -9.24
CA TYR A 40 -45.87 -24.57 -8.84
C TYR A 40 -45.25 -23.16 -8.85
N PHE A 41 -45.98 -22.12 -9.28
CA PHE A 41 -45.37 -20.83 -9.58
C PHE A 41 -45.10 -19.95 -8.33
N SER A 42 -45.95 -20.00 -7.30
CA SER A 42 -45.79 -19.16 -6.10
C SER A 42 -44.71 -19.70 -5.14
N GLU A 43 -44.67 -21.01 -4.91
CA GLU A 43 -43.68 -21.64 -4.02
C GLU A 43 -42.26 -21.60 -4.62
N HIS A 44 -42.12 -21.77 -5.93
CA HIS A 44 -40.81 -21.65 -6.58
C HIS A 44 -40.25 -20.24 -6.56
N GLN A 45 -41.06 -19.21 -6.79
CA GLN A 45 -40.59 -17.82 -6.68
C GLN A 45 -40.08 -17.50 -5.28
N THR A 46 -40.74 -18.06 -4.27
CA THR A 46 -40.35 -17.90 -2.87
C THR A 46 -38.99 -18.54 -2.57
N ILE A 47 -38.78 -19.78 -3.04
CA ILE A 47 -37.49 -20.49 -2.88
C ILE A 47 -36.34 -19.76 -3.60
N VAL A 48 -36.56 -19.33 -4.83
CA VAL A 48 -35.56 -18.58 -5.62
C VAL A 48 -35.22 -17.25 -4.94
N SER A 49 -36.22 -16.55 -4.39
CA SER A 49 -36.03 -15.30 -3.64
C SER A 49 -35.18 -15.51 -2.38
N TYR A 50 -35.42 -16.59 -1.62
CA TYR A 50 -34.61 -16.92 -0.45
C TYR A 50 -33.17 -17.24 -0.82
N PHE A 51 -32.93 -17.99 -1.90
CA PHE A 51 -31.58 -18.30 -2.37
C PHE A 51 -30.83 -17.04 -2.78
N ASN A 52 -31.46 -16.14 -3.54
CA ASN A 52 -30.87 -14.87 -3.94
C ASN A 52 -30.55 -13.98 -2.73
N THR A 53 -31.45 -13.92 -1.75
CA THR A 53 -31.25 -13.15 -0.51
C THR A 53 -30.07 -13.72 0.29
N PHE A 54 -30.00 -15.04 0.43
CA PHE A 54 -28.88 -15.70 1.10
C PHE A 54 -27.56 -15.44 0.39
N ALA A 55 -27.52 -15.57 -0.94
CA ALA A 55 -26.33 -15.29 -1.74
C ALA A 55 -25.87 -13.84 -1.59
N ALA A 56 -26.81 -12.88 -1.60
CA ALA A 56 -26.50 -11.46 -1.40
C ALA A 56 -25.90 -11.18 -0.01
N ILE A 57 -26.46 -11.77 1.06
CA ILE A 57 -25.94 -11.65 2.42
C ILE A 57 -24.53 -12.24 2.50
N PHE A 58 -24.35 -13.46 1.99
CA PHE A 58 -23.06 -14.15 2.00
C PHE A 58 -21.98 -13.36 1.26
N MET A 59 -22.31 -12.83 0.08
CA MET A 59 -21.40 -11.99 -0.70
C MET A 59 -21.04 -10.69 0.04
N THR A 60 -22.00 -10.06 0.70
CA THR A 60 -21.77 -8.85 1.49
C THR A 60 -20.79 -9.12 2.64
N VAL A 61 -20.92 -10.25 3.33
CA VAL A 61 -20.01 -10.66 4.41
C VAL A 61 -18.60 -10.91 3.88
N ILE A 62 -18.44 -11.59 2.74
CA ILE A 62 -17.13 -11.82 2.12
C ILE A 62 -16.48 -10.49 1.75
N ILE A 63 -17.21 -9.58 1.09
CA ILE A 63 -16.68 -8.28 0.69
C ILE A 63 -16.24 -7.49 1.91
N ALA A 64 -17.07 -7.43 2.97
CA ALA A 64 -16.73 -6.75 4.21
C ALA A 64 -15.46 -7.33 4.85
N TYR A 65 -15.32 -8.65 4.89
CA TYR A 65 -14.13 -9.33 5.40
C TYR A 65 -12.87 -8.99 4.59
N VAL A 66 -12.94 -9.07 3.25
CA VAL A 66 -11.81 -8.77 2.36
C VAL A 66 -11.39 -7.31 2.50
N LEU A 67 -12.35 -6.38 2.54
CA LEU A 67 -12.07 -4.96 2.72
C LEU A 67 -11.41 -4.69 4.08
N SER A 68 -11.96 -5.25 5.17
CA SER A 68 -11.39 -5.11 6.52
C SER A 68 -9.95 -5.61 6.57
N LYS A 69 -9.68 -6.78 5.99
CA LYS A 69 -8.33 -7.36 5.94
C LYS A 69 -7.38 -6.49 5.13
N SER A 70 -7.80 -6.00 3.96
CA SER A 70 -6.96 -5.14 3.12
C SER A 70 -6.60 -3.82 3.81
N ALA A 71 -7.53 -3.22 4.57
CA ALA A 71 -7.29 -2.00 5.32
C ALA A 71 -6.26 -2.22 6.44
N GLN A 72 -6.34 -3.35 7.14
CA GLN A 72 -5.39 -3.71 8.20
C GLN A 72 -3.97 -3.88 7.64
N GLU A 73 -3.83 -4.56 6.49
CA GLU A 73 -2.53 -4.75 5.84
C GLU A 73 -1.93 -3.41 5.38
N ALA A 74 -2.75 -2.50 4.84
CA ALA A 74 -2.32 -1.17 4.45
C ALA A 74 -1.79 -0.35 5.64
N GLN A 75 -2.48 -0.40 6.78
CA GLN A 75 -2.05 0.28 8.01
C GLN A 75 -0.72 -0.29 8.53
N LEU A 76 -0.60 -1.62 8.59
CA LEU A 76 0.64 -2.27 9.02
C LEU A 76 1.83 -1.93 8.13
N ASN A 77 1.63 -1.91 6.81
CA ASN A 77 2.68 -1.54 5.87
C ASN A 77 3.08 -0.07 6.01
N LEU A 78 2.12 0.83 6.24
CA LEU A 78 2.40 2.24 6.50
C LEU A 78 3.23 2.42 7.76
N GLU A 79 2.87 1.76 8.86
CA GLU A 79 3.63 1.80 10.11
C GLU A 79 5.05 1.25 9.94
N ARG A 80 5.21 0.14 9.22
CA ARG A 80 6.53 -0.43 8.91
C ARG A 80 7.38 0.55 8.10
N SER A 81 6.82 1.16 7.06
CA SER A 81 7.52 2.15 6.24
C SER A 81 7.94 3.36 7.07
N LYS A 82 7.06 3.88 7.94
CA LYS A 82 7.39 4.99 8.85
C LYS A 82 8.52 4.63 9.81
N LYS A 83 8.49 3.42 10.38
CA LYS A 83 9.54 2.94 11.29
C LYS A 83 10.88 2.82 10.58
N ILE A 84 10.91 2.25 9.37
CA ILE A 84 12.13 2.12 8.57
C ILE A 84 12.67 3.51 8.21
N LEU A 85 11.80 4.43 7.79
CA LEU A 85 12.20 5.80 7.46
C LEU A 85 12.84 6.50 8.67
N SER A 86 12.18 6.45 9.83
CA SER A 86 12.70 7.06 11.06
C SER A 86 14.02 6.43 11.52
N GLN A 87 14.19 5.11 11.36
CA GLN A 87 15.44 4.43 11.67
C GLN A 87 16.58 4.88 10.74
N ASN A 88 16.29 5.00 9.44
CA ASN A 88 17.26 5.46 8.46
C ASN A 88 17.63 6.92 8.68
N GLU A 89 16.68 7.80 9.00
CA GLU A 89 16.94 9.20 9.33
C GLU A 89 17.89 9.32 10.53
N LYS A 90 17.63 8.58 11.62
CA LYS A 90 18.51 8.56 12.79
C LYS A 90 19.90 8.02 12.47
N LEU A 91 19.98 6.99 11.63
CA LEU A 91 21.27 6.44 11.20
C LEU A 91 22.05 7.46 10.35
N LEU A 92 21.39 8.11 9.39
CA LEU A 92 22.01 9.14 8.56
C LEU A 92 22.45 10.34 9.38
N GLU A 93 21.63 10.78 10.35
CA GLU A 93 21.99 11.84 11.28
C GLU A 93 23.22 11.46 12.11
N SER A 94 23.24 10.23 12.65
CA SER A 94 24.38 9.71 13.41
C SER A 94 25.64 9.64 12.55
N ILE A 95 25.57 9.11 11.32
CA ILE A 95 26.71 9.11 10.40
C ILE A 95 27.16 10.55 10.13
N ASN A 96 26.23 11.44 9.82
CA ASN A 96 26.55 12.81 9.46
C ASN A 96 27.21 13.62 10.60
N GLN A 97 26.88 13.31 11.86
CA GLN A 97 27.46 13.95 13.04
C GLN A 97 28.80 13.34 13.47
N ASN A 98 29.05 12.06 13.16
CA ASN A 98 30.20 11.32 13.68
C ASN A 98 31.31 11.03 12.65
N ILE A 99 31.14 11.39 11.38
CA ILE A 99 32.21 11.27 10.38
C ILE A 99 33.08 12.53 10.38
N ASP A 100 34.39 12.33 10.33
CA ASP A 100 35.39 13.40 10.17
C ASP A 100 35.50 13.89 8.71
N ILE A 101 34.53 13.51 7.86
CA ILE A 101 34.48 13.89 6.45
C ILE A 101 33.54 15.08 6.29
N GLY A 102 34.03 16.10 5.57
CA GLY A 102 33.21 17.23 5.18
C GLY A 102 32.26 16.92 4.04
N ILE A 103 30.96 16.84 4.34
CA ILE A 103 29.87 16.74 3.36
C ILE A 103 29.26 18.12 3.18
N CYS A 104 29.05 18.52 1.92
CA CYS A 104 28.31 19.72 1.59
C CYS A 104 27.50 19.54 0.31
N ARG A 105 26.44 20.34 0.15
CA ARG A 105 25.62 20.37 -1.06
C ARG A 105 25.52 21.81 -1.55
N THR A 106 25.72 21.97 -2.85
CA THR A 106 25.60 23.25 -3.55
C THR A 106 24.38 23.19 -4.46
N ASP A 107 23.64 24.29 -4.55
CA ASP A 107 22.64 24.48 -5.60
C ASP A 107 23.35 24.92 -6.88
N VAL A 108 23.13 24.16 -7.97
CA VAL A 108 23.77 24.41 -9.27
C VAL A 108 23.26 25.69 -9.92
N ALA A 109 21.99 26.07 -9.71
CA ALA A 109 21.40 27.24 -10.35
C ALA A 109 21.94 28.55 -9.76
N THR A 110 22.14 28.58 -8.45
CA THR A 110 22.62 29.77 -7.73
C THR A 110 24.12 29.72 -7.42
N ASN A 111 24.74 28.56 -7.61
CA ASN A 111 26.10 28.22 -7.19
C ASN A 111 26.36 28.46 -5.69
N ARG A 112 25.31 28.43 -4.86
CA ARG A 112 25.39 28.67 -3.41
C ARG A 112 25.41 27.37 -2.64
N LEU A 113 26.14 27.35 -1.51
CA LEU A 113 26.10 26.24 -0.58
C LEU A 113 24.76 26.25 0.15
N ILE A 114 24.03 25.13 0.08
CA ILE A 114 22.69 24.97 0.70
C ILE A 114 22.71 24.02 1.90
N TYR A 115 23.81 23.27 2.07
CA TYR A 115 23.98 22.36 3.19
C TYR A 115 25.47 22.09 3.43
N ALA A 116 25.84 21.95 4.70
CA ALA A 116 27.12 21.43 5.14
C ALA A 116 26.94 20.68 6.45
N ASN A 117 27.70 19.60 6.65
CA ASN A 117 27.80 18.94 7.96
C ASN A 117 28.88 19.61 8.83
N ILE A 118 28.94 19.20 10.09
CA ILE A 118 29.92 19.72 11.06
C ILE A 118 31.36 19.40 10.63
N GLY A 119 31.60 18.20 10.08
CA GLY A 119 32.93 17.84 9.56
C GLY A 119 33.43 18.82 8.49
N LYS A 120 32.55 19.35 7.64
CA LYS A 120 32.93 20.33 6.61
C LYS A 120 33.36 21.65 7.22
N VAL A 121 32.64 22.11 8.24
CA VAL A 121 32.95 23.34 8.99
C VAL A 121 34.32 23.21 9.66
N GLN A 122 34.57 22.08 10.32
CA GLN A 122 35.83 21.79 11.00
C GLN A 122 37.02 21.73 10.04
N VAL A 123 36.89 20.99 8.93
CA VAL A 123 37.95 20.87 7.92
C VAL A 123 38.27 22.21 7.25
N MET A 124 37.24 23.04 7.03
CA MET A 124 37.40 24.35 6.41
C MET A 124 37.80 25.46 7.42
N GLY A 125 37.79 25.18 8.72
CA GLY A 125 38.18 26.12 9.77
C GLY A 125 37.16 27.22 10.07
N TYR A 126 35.87 27.01 9.78
CA TYR A 126 34.81 27.95 10.14
C TYR A 126 34.30 27.70 11.57
N SER A 127 33.67 28.70 12.18
CA SER A 127 33.16 28.62 13.56
C SER A 127 31.78 27.97 13.63
N SER A 128 30.99 28.04 12.56
CA SER A 128 29.65 27.46 12.49
C SER A 128 29.23 27.09 11.06
N ILE A 129 28.17 26.28 10.94
CA ILE A 129 27.55 25.94 9.64
C ILE A 129 27.01 27.21 8.96
N ASP A 130 26.39 28.11 9.72
CA ASP A 130 25.81 29.34 9.18
C ASP A 130 26.87 30.28 8.60
N GLU A 131 28.03 30.37 9.24
CA GLU A 131 29.16 31.15 8.73
C GLU A 131 29.63 30.61 7.37
N LEU A 132 29.78 29.29 7.27
CA LEU A 132 30.17 28.62 6.04
C LEU A 132 29.12 28.79 4.93
N LEU A 133 27.82 28.64 5.23
CA LEU A 133 26.73 28.76 4.24
C LEU A 133 26.58 30.19 3.71
N ASN A 134 26.86 31.20 4.54
CA ASN A 134 26.78 32.61 4.13
C ASN A 134 28.07 33.13 3.46
N THR A 135 29.13 32.31 3.42
CA THR A 135 30.37 32.69 2.75
C THR A 135 30.20 32.61 1.23
N PRO A 136 30.55 33.67 0.47
CA PRO A 136 30.42 33.65 -0.98
C PRO A 136 31.38 32.62 -1.61
N PRO A 137 30.97 31.90 -2.67
CA PRO A 137 31.79 30.87 -3.30
C PRO A 137 33.19 31.32 -3.73
N SER A 138 33.35 32.61 -4.07
CA SER A 138 34.62 33.21 -4.45
C SER A 138 35.67 33.20 -3.33
N ALA A 139 35.25 33.11 -2.06
CA ALA A 139 36.19 33.05 -0.93
C ALA A 139 36.91 31.71 -0.83
N PHE A 140 36.38 30.63 -1.44
CA PHE A 140 36.99 29.29 -1.38
C PHE A 140 38.12 29.07 -2.38
N TYR A 141 38.24 29.94 -3.38
CA TYR A 141 39.28 29.85 -4.39
C TYR A 141 40.15 31.11 -4.32
N LYS A 142 41.37 31.00 -3.79
CA LYS A 142 42.40 32.00 -4.05
C LYS A 142 42.72 31.93 -5.54
N VAL A 143 42.42 33.02 -6.25
CA VAL A 143 42.96 33.30 -7.60
C VAL A 143 44.44 33.63 -7.47
#